data_AF-A0A6V7I947-F1
#
_entry.id   AF-A0A6V7I947-F1
#
_cell.length_a   1.000
_cell.length_b   1.000
_cell.length_c   1.000
_cell.angle_alpha   90.00
_cell.angle_beta   90.00
_cell.angle_gamma   90.00
#
_symmetry.space_group_name_H-M   'P 1'
#
loop_
_entity.id
_entity.type
_entity.pdbx_description
1 polymer ?
#
loop_
_entity_poly.entity_id
_entity_poly.type
_entity_poly.pdbx_seq_one_letter_code
_entity_poly.pdbx_strand_id
1 'polypeptide(L)'
;SYPMKKYLFVLLIVLGVILFMYKDGKSSVNSSEQIGFGEFLLLLSLIMDGLTSAVQERMRAEHKSKSGHMMLNMNFWSAIFSGIVITVSGELGAFIGFLQRHPNSMFHLMTFSMAGAFGQFFIFLTVSQFGPLPCSIVTTTRKFFTVLGSVLLFGNILLPRQWLGTLIVFTGLFLDAAYGKNQNPRKETIK
;
A
#
# COMPACT_ATOMS: atom_id res chain seq x y z
N SER A 1 5.43 24.62 6.97
CA SER A 1 4.21 24.03 7.55
C SER A 1 3.26 23.62 6.45
N TYR A 2 2.63 22.44 6.56
CA TYR A 2 1.57 22.04 5.65
C TYR A 2 0.35 22.95 5.87
N PRO A 3 -0.38 23.33 4.80
CA PRO A 3 -1.58 24.14 4.94
C PRO A 3 -2.63 23.39 5.75
N MET A 4 -3.33 24.07 6.67
CA MET A 4 -4.36 23.48 7.55
C MET A 4 -5.42 22.66 6.78
N LYS A 5 -5.68 23.04 5.53
CA LYS A 5 -6.58 22.33 4.61
C LYS A 5 -6.17 20.86 4.36
N LYS A 6 -4.87 20.57 4.30
CA LYS A 6 -4.36 19.21 4.05
C LYS A 6 -4.63 18.27 5.23
N TYR A 7 -4.47 18.78 6.46
CA TYR A 7 -4.82 18.02 7.66
C TYR A 7 -6.32 17.69 7.71
N LEU A 8 -7.16 18.65 7.29
CA LEU A 8 -8.60 18.46 7.23
C LEU A 8 -9.00 17.37 6.20
N PHE A 9 -8.38 17.35 5.03
CA PHE A 9 -8.66 16.32 4.02
C PHE A 9 -8.25 14.92 4.49
N VAL A 10 -7.06 14.80 5.11
CA VAL A 10 -6.59 13.52 5.66
C VAL A 10 -7.50 13.05 6.79
N LEU A 11 -7.90 13.93 7.70
CA LEU A 11 -8.83 13.59 8.79
C LEU A 11 -10.17 13.11 8.25
N LEU A 12 -10.68 13.77 7.21
CA LEU A 12 -11.93 13.38 6.55
C LEU A 12 -11.84 11.99 5.91
N ILE A 13 -10.71 11.65 5.27
CA ILE A 13 -10.46 10.30 4.75
C ILE A 13 -10.42 9.27 5.89
N VAL A 14 -9.71 9.56 6.98
CA VAL A 14 -9.58 8.65 8.14
C VAL A 14 -10.95 8.37 8.77
N LEU A 15 -11.75 9.41 9.02
CA LEU A 15 -13.11 9.26 9.55
C LEU A 15 -14.00 8.45 8.61
N GLY A 16 -13.91 8.68 7.29
CA GLY A 16 -14.66 7.93 6.29
C GLY A 16 -14.30 6.43 6.28
N VAL A 17 -13.02 6.09 6.40
CA VAL A 17 -12.55 4.70 6.49
C VAL A 17 -13.00 4.04 7.80
N ILE A 18 -12.89 4.73 8.94
CA ILE A 18 -13.38 4.21 10.23
C ILE A 18 -14.87 3.90 10.14
N LEU A 19 -15.66 4.83 9.61
CA LEU A 19 -17.11 4.68 9.47
C LEU A 19 -17.50 3.57 8.48
N PHE A 20 -16.68 3.33 7.45
CA PHE A 20 -16.85 2.22 6.51
C PHE A 20 -16.49 0.85 7.11
N MET A 21 -15.39 0.77 7.88
CA MET A 21 -14.93 -0.46 8.52
C MET A 21 -15.69 -0.80 9.81
N TYR A 22 -16.44 0.15 10.37
CA TYR A 22 -17.25 -0.06 11.56
C TYR A 22 -18.40 -1.02 11.29
N LYS A 23 -18.26 -2.26 11.78
CA LYS A 23 -19.24 -3.33 11.67
C LYS A 23 -20.17 -3.33 12.88
N ASP A 24 -21.48 -3.23 12.65
CA ASP A 24 -22.48 -3.49 13.69
C ASP A 24 -22.66 -5.00 13.82
N GLY A 25 -22.27 -5.55 14.96
CA GLY A 25 -22.50 -6.95 15.28
C GLY A 25 -21.33 -7.53 16.05
N LYS A 26 -21.62 -8.15 17.20
CA LYS A 26 -20.70 -8.98 17.96
C LYS A 26 -20.06 -10.01 17.01
N SER A 27 -18.84 -9.73 16.56
CA SER A 27 -17.96 -10.78 16.11
C SER A 27 -17.74 -11.66 17.34
N SER A 28 -18.39 -12.82 17.36
CA SER A 28 -18.05 -13.93 18.24
C SER A 28 -16.58 -14.25 17.96
N VAL A 29 -15.68 -13.65 18.73
CA VAL A 29 -14.27 -13.97 18.70
C VAL A 29 -13.99 -14.65 20.02
N ASN A 30 -13.73 -15.95 19.94
CA ASN A 30 -13.21 -16.73 21.03
C ASN A 30 -11.98 -16.00 21.59
N SER A 31 -12.09 -15.62 22.85
CA SER A 31 -11.10 -14.89 23.63
C SER A 31 -9.85 -15.75 23.88
N SER A 32 -8.90 -15.78 22.96
CA SER A 32 -7.53 -16.26 23.22
C SER A 32 -6.52 -15.90 22.12
N GLU A 33 -6.67 -14.76 21.44
CA GLU A 33 -5.59 -14.21 20.62
C GLU A 33 -5.14 -12.87 21.19
N GLN A 34 -3.83 -12.75 21.32
CA GLN A 34 -3.10 -11.70 22.03
C GLN A 34 -3.38 -10.32 21.41
N ILE A 35 -4.43 -9.64 21.89
CA ILE A 35 -4.68 -8.22 21.65
C ILE A 35 -3.37 -7.48 22.02
N GLY A 36 -2.66 -6.97 21.02
CA GLY A 36 -1.43 -6.20 21.21
C GLY A 36 -0.28 -6.58 20.28
N PHE A 37 0.00 -7.87 20.04
CA PHE A 37 1.18 -8.24 19.23
C PHE A 37 0.93 -7.99 17.73
N GLY A 38 -0.22 -8.42 17.20
CA GLY A 38 -0.59 -8.15 15.80
C GLY A 38 -0.74 -6.67 15.50
N GLU A 39 -1.33 -5.89 16.41
CA GLU A 39 -1.49 -4.44 16.26
C GLU A 39 -0.13 -3.72 16.30
N PHE A 40 0.77 -4.14 17.18
CA PHE A 40 2.15 -3.63 17.23
C PHE A 40 2.91 -3.94 15.94
N LEU A 41 2.81 -5.17 15.41
CA LEU A 41 3.44 -5.54 14.14
C LEU A 41 2.90 -4.73 12.95
N LEU A 42 1.59 -4.45 12.92
CA LEU A 42 0.98 -3.59 11.91
C LEU A 42 1.49 -2.15 12.00
N LEU A 43 1.57 -1.59 13.22
CA LEU A 43 2.11 -0.24 13.43
C LEU A 43 3.57 -0.16 12.97
N LEU A 44 4.39 -1.13 13.37
CA LEU A 44 5.79 -1.21 12.96
C LEU A 44 5.92 -1.32 11.43
N SER A 45 5.11 -2.16 10.78
CA SER A 45 5.09 -2.30 9.32
C SER A 45 4.76 -0.99 8.62
N LEU A 46 3.76 -0.23 9.12
CA LEU A 46 3.38 1.06 8.54
C LEU A 46 4.50 2.12 8.69
N ILE A 47 5.22 2.12 9.81
CA ILE A 47 6.39 3.00 9.99
C ILE A 47 7.50 2.62 9.00
N MET A 48 7.77 1.33 8.82
CA MET A 48 8.80 0.85 7.88
C MET A 48 8.45 1.16 6.42
N ASP A 49 7.19 1.01 6.02
CA ASP A 49 6.69 1.41 4.71
C ASP A 49 6.87 2.93 4.49
N GLY A 50 6.52 3.73 5.50
CA GLY A 50 6.73 5.18 5.48
C GLY A 50 8.19 5.56 5.34
N LEU A 51 9.09 4.96 6.14
CA LEU A 51 10.52 5.20 6.08
C LEU A 51 11.11 4.81 4.72
N THR A 52 10.68 3.68 4.16
CA THR A 52 11.14 3.21 2.86
C THR A 52 10.76 4.18 1.75
N SER A 53 9.54 4.73 1.77
CA SER A 53 9.12 5.77 0.83
C SER A 53 9.95 7.07 0.95
N ALA A 54 10.36 7.43 2.17
CA ALA A 54 11.22 8.59 2.42
C ALA A 54 12.67 8.35 1.93
N VAL A 55 13.20 7.14 2.15
CA VAL A 55 14.51 6.74 1.62
C VAL A 55 14.49 6.71 0.09
N GLN A 56 13.42 6.23 -0.54
CA GLN A 56 13.23 6.28 -1.99
C GLN A 56 13.23 7.72 -2.54
N GLU A 57 12.57 8.67 -1.86
CA GLU A 57 12.62 10.09 -2.24
C GLU A 57 14.04 10.66 -2.11
N ARG A 58 14.76 10.35 -1.02
CA ARG A 58 16.14 10.82 -0.82
C ARG A 58 17.10 10.28 -1.89
N MET A 59 17.03 8.98 -2.19
CA MET A 59 17.85 8.36 -3.23
C MET A 59 17.58 8.99 -4.60
N ARG A 60 16.32 9.31 -4.90
CA ARG A 60 15.94 10.00 -6.13
C ARG A 60 16.51 11.42 -6.18
N ALA A 61 16.42 12.17 -5.08
CA ALA A 61 16.85 13.57 -4.99
C ALA A 61 18.38 13.73 -5.08
N GLU A 62 19.15 12.91 -4.36
CA GLU A 62 20.62 13.03 -4.32
C GLU A 62 21.31 12.47 -5.58
N HIS A 63 20.81 11.38 -6.17
CA HIS A 63 21.56 10.64 -7.18
C HIS A 63 20.98 10.70 -8.60
N LYS A 64 19.83 11.37 -8.83
CA LYS A 64 19.06 11.31 -10.10
C LYS A 64 19.01 9.89 -10.69
N SER A 65 18.90 8.89 -9.80
CA SER A 65 19.09 7.49 -10.16
C SER A 65 18.05 7.07 -11.19
N LYS A 66 18.53 6.49 -12.31
CA LYS A 66 17.67 5.95 -13.37
C LYS A 66 16.80 4.85 -12.77
N SER A 67 15.48 4.96 -12.94
CA SER A 67 14.44 4.07 -12.38
C SER A 67 14.82 2.57 -12.34
N GLY A 68 15.45 2.06 -13.41
CA GLY A 68 15.87 0.66 -13.52
C GLY A 68 16.94 0.21 -12.51
N HIS A 69 17.93 1.05 -12.18
CA HIS A 69 18.96 0.67 -11.20
C HIS A 69 18.42 0.65 -9.77
N MET A 70 17.52 1.59 -9.45
CA MET A 70 16.82 1.63 -8.16
C MET A 70 15.94 0.39 -7.97
N MET A 71 15.19 -0.01 -9.00
CA MET A 71 14.35 -1.21 -8.97
C MET A 71 15.17 -2.49 -8.83
N LEU A 72 16.23 -2.65 -9.63
CA LEU A 72 17.05 -3.86 -9.62
C LEU A 72 17.77 -4.05 -8.28
N ASN A 73 18.40 -3.01 -7.75
CA ASN A 73 19.11 -3.09 -6.47
C ASN A 73 18.16 -3.39 -5.31
N MET A 74 16.98 -2.76 -5.29
CA MET A 74 15.99 -2.98 -4.23
C MET A 74 15.42 -4.41 -4.27
N ASN A 75 15.13 -4.93 -5.47
CA ASN A 75 14.67 -6.31 -5.64
C ASN A 75 15.76 -7.34 -5.34
N PHE A 76 17.02 -7.03 -5.68
CA PHE A 76 18.14 -7.91 -5.41
C PHE A 76 18.33 -8.11 -3.90
N TRP A 77 18.37 -7.03 -3.12
CA TRP A 77 18.44 -7.11 -1.67
C TRP A 77 17.18 -7.76 -1.07
N SER A 78 16.00 -7.42 -1.56
CA SER A 78 14.75 -8.06 -1.11
C SER A 78 14.77 -9.57 -1.34
N ALA A 79 15.29 -10.04 -2.48
CA ALA A 79 15.39 -11.47 -2.78
C ALA A 79 16.36 -12.19 -1.83
N ILE A 80 17.48 -11.58 -1.48
CA ILE A 80 18.44 -12.13 -0.50
C ILE A 80 17.76 -12.28 0.87
N PHE A 81 17.14 -11.21 1.38
CA PHE A 81 16.48 -11.24 2.69
C PHE A 81 15.33 -12.25 2.72
N SER A 82 14.44 -12.24 1.71
CA SER A 82 13.35 -13.21 1.61
C SER A 82 13.86 -14.64 1.49
N GLY A 83 14.95 -14.87 0.75
CA GLY A 83 15.57 -16.19 0.60
C GLY A 83 16.11 -16.73 1.92
N ILE A 84 16.78 -15.90 2.72
CA ILE A 84 17.25 -16.28 4.06
C ILE A 84 16.07 -16.63 4.96
N VAL A 85 15.03 -15.79 4.99
CA VAL A 85 13.82 -16.03 5.81
C VAL A 85 13.15 -17.36 5.45
N ILE A 86 12.95 -17.62 4.16
CA ILE A 86 12.34 -18.87 3.69
C ILE A 86 13.21 -20.08 4.06
N THR A 87 14.53 -19.97 3.93
CA THR A 87 15.45 -21.06 4.28
C THR A 87 15.43 -21.35 5.77
N VAL A 88 15.42 -20.31 6.62
CA VAL A 88 15.35 -20.44 8.09
C VAL A 88 13.99 -20.99 8.54
N SER A 89 12.91 -20.60 7.87
CA SER A 89 11.55 -21.11 8.19
C SER A 89 11.35 -22.59 7.82
N GLY A 90 12.16 -23.15 6.90
CA GLY A 90 12.00 -24.52 6.42
C GLY A 90 10.80 -24.75 5.49
N GLU A 91 10.01 -23.73 5.18
CA GLU A 91 8.78 -23.85 4.40
C GLU A 91 9.02 -24.16 2.91
N LEU A 92 10.25 -23.96 2.43
CA LEU A 92 10.62 -24.20 1.02
C LEU A 92 10.30 -25.64 0.58
N GLY A 93 10.61 -26.64 1.42
CA GLY A 93 10.36 -28.04 1.10
C GLY A 93 8.86 -28.35 0.99
N ALA A 94 8.06 -27.79 1.91
CA ALA A 94 6.60 -27.93 1.88
C ALA A 94 6.00 -27.28 0.63
N PHE A 95 6.51 -26.11 0.24
CA PHE A 95 6.09 -25.41 -0.98
C PHE A 95 6.40 -26.21 -2.25
N ILE A 96 7.61 -26.79 -2.36
CA ILE A 96 7.97 -27.64 -3.51
C ILE A 96 7.05 -28.87 -3.58
N GLY A 97 6.80 -29.52 -2.43
CA GLY A 97 5.88 -30.66 -2.35
C GLY A 97 4.42 -30.29 -2.68
N PHE A 98 4.00 -29.04 -2.45
CA PHE A 98 2.70 -28.53 -2.87
C PHE A 98 2.62 -28.32 -4.38
N LEU A 99 3.65 -27.74 -4.99
CA LEU A 99 3.71 -27.53 -6.45
C LEU A 99 3.72 -28.85 -7.23
N GLN A 100 4.39 -29.87 -6.71
CA GLN A 100 4.39 -31.22 -7.31
C GLN A 100 2.99 -31.86 -7.29
N ARG A 101 2.21 -31.64 -6.23
CA ARG A 101 0.84 -32.15 -6.09
C ARG A 101 -0.17 -31.38 -6.93
N HIS A 102 0.05 -30.09 -7.15
CA HIS A 102 -0.84 -29.21 -7.91
C HIS A 102 -0.07 -28.44 -9.00
N PRO A 103 0.29 -29.08 -10.12
CA PRO A 103 1.08 -28.44 -11.18
C PRO A 103 0.34 -27.26 -11.84
N ASN A 104 -0.99 -27.27 -11.86
CA ASN A 104 -1.80 -26.14 -12.35
C ASN A 104 -1.55 -24.84 -11.56
N SER A 105 -1.17 -24.94 -10.27
CA SER A 105 -0.85 -23.79 -9.44
C SER A 105 0.40 -23.04 -9.92
N MET A 106 1.32 -23.70 -10.66
CA MET A 106 2.47 -23.02 -11.26
C MET A 106 2.03 -21.95 -12.25
N PHE A 107 0.99 -22.21 -13.05
CA PHE A 107 0.50 -21.23 -14.02
C PHE A 107 -0.10 -20.01 -13.34
N HIS A 108 -0.88 -20.21 -12.27
CA HIS A 108 -1.40 -19.11 -11.44
C HIS A 108 -0.27 -18.29 -10.80
N LEU A 109 0.77 -18.96 -10.30
CA LEU A 109 1.91 -18.28 -9.69
C LEU A 109 2.74 -17.50 -10.71
N MET A 110 2.93 -18.05 -11.91
CA MET A 110 3.68 -17.43 -13.00
C MET A 110 2.93 -16.23 -13.58
N THR A 111 1.62 -16.36 -13.79
CA THR A 111 0.79 -15.23 -14.25
C THR A 111 0.70 -14.14 -13.19
N PHE A 112 0.58 -14.50 -11.91
CA PHE A 112 0.61 -13.55 -10.80
C PHE A 112 1.96 -12.83 -10.69
N SER A 113 3.08 -13.55 -10.79
CA SER A 113 4.42 -12.96 -10.71
C SER A 113 4.74 -12.08 -11.93
N MET A 114 4.33 -12.47 -13.12
CA MET A 114 4.46 -11.67 -14.35
C MET A 114 3.65 -10.37 -14.23
N ALA A 115 2.38 -10.46 -13.81
CA ALA A 115 1.54 -9.29 -13.57
C ALA A 115 2.13 -8.38 -12.46
N GLY A 116 2.68 -8.98 -11.41
CA GLY A 116 3.39 -8.29 -10.33
C GLY A 116 4.62 -7.54 -10.84
N ALA A 117 5.45 -8.16 -11.67
CA ALA A 117 6.62 -7.55 -12.27
C ALA A 117 6.26 -6.35 -13.16
N PHE A 118 5.22 -6.49 -13.99
CA PHE A 118 4.70 -5.37 -14.78
C PHE A 118 4.20 -4.23 -13.90
N GLY A 119 3.40 -4.54 -12.87
CA GLY A 119 2.90 -3.54 -11.94
C GLY A 119 4.03 -2.81 -11.20
N GLN A 120 5.05 -3.54 -10.79
CA GLN A 120 6.21 -3.00 -10.11
C GLN A 120 7.04 -2.09 -11.02
N PHE A 121 7.21 -2.44 -12.29
CA PHE A 121 7.85 -1.55 -13.26
C PHE A 121 7.14 -0.19 -13.36
N PHE A 122 5.81 -0.18 -13.44
CA PHE A 122 5.03 1.08 -13.45
C PHE A 122 5.16 1.88 -12.15
N ILE A 123 5.22 1.21 -11.00
CA ILE A 123 5.45 1.85 -9.70
C ILE A 123 6.82 2.55 -9.71
N PHE A 124 7.90 1.85 -10.03
CA PHE A 124 9.24 2.44 -10.04
C PHE A 124 9.40 3.53 -11.11
N LEU A 125 8.71 3.41 -12.25
CA LEU A 125 8.66 4.46 -13.26
C LEU A 125 7.97 5.73 -12.72
N THR A 126 6.82 5.56 -12.07
CA THR A 126 6.06 6.66 -11.46
C THR A 126 6.86 7.33 -10.35
N VAL A 127 7.50 6.54 -9.49
CA VAL A 127 8.36 7.04 -8.41
C VAL A 127 9.55 7.82 -8.97
N SER A 128 10.20 7.32 -10.02
CA SER A 128 11.36 8.00 -10.62
C SER A 128 10.99 9.30 -11.36
N GLN A 129 9.84 9.34 -12.05
CA GLN A 129 9.40 10.51 -12.83
C GLN A 129 8.65 11.56 -12.01
N PHE A 130 7.75 11.15 -11.11
CA PHE A 130 6.86 12.05 -10.37
C PHE A 130 7.10 12.04 -8.86
N GLY A 131 7.80 11.03 -8.36
CA GLY A 131 8.09 10.85 -6.94
C GLY A 131 7.17 9.83 -6.26
N PRO A 132 7.54 9.38 -5.06
CA PRO A 132 6.73 8.47 -4.25
C PRO A 132 5.37 9.05 -3.84
N LEU A 133 5.26 10.38 -3.68
CA LEU A 133 4.00 11.03 -3.27
C LEU A 133 2.86 10.79 -4.29
N PRO A 134 2.97 11.15 -5.59
CA PRO A 134 1.96 10.80 -6.60
C PRO A 134 1.71 9.30 -6.73
N CYS A 135 2.74 8.46 -6.59
CA CYS A 135 2.60 7.01 -6.64
C CYS A 135 1.70 6.47 -5.52
N SER A 136 1.86 7.00 -4.30
CA SER A 136 1.01 6.65 -3.15
C SER A 136 -0.46 7.04 -3.37
N ILE A 137 -0.71 8.21 -3.96
CA ILE A 137 -2.07 8.65 -4.32
C ILE A 137 -2.69 7.69 -5.34
N VAL A 138 -2.00 7.42 -6.45
CA VAL A 138 -2.50 6.52 -7.52
C VAL A 138 -2.83 5.13 -6.97
N THR A 139 -1.95 4.55 -6.16
CA THR A 139 -2.17 3.21 -5.57
C THR A 139 -3.33 3.20 -4.57
N THR A 140 -3.50 4.27 -3.78
CA THR A 140 -4.62 4.41 -2.84
C THR A 140 -5.95 4.52 -3.58
N THR A 141 -6.02 5.37 -4.61
CA THR A 141 -7.19 5.49 -5.49
C THR A 141 -7.53 4.15 -6.14
N ARG A 142 -6.53 3.43 -6.67
CA ARG A 142 -6.74 2.07 -7.22
C ARG A 142 -7.32 1.11 -6.19
N LYS A 143 -6.68 0.99 -5.01
CA LYS A 143 -7.14 0.10 -3.93
C LYS A 143 -8.60 0.38 -3.59
N PHE A 144 -8.96 1.65 -3.50
CA PHE A 144 -10.31 2.06 -3.17
C PHE A 144 -11.34 1.71 -4.25
N PHE A 145 -11.05 1.96 -5.53
CA PHE A 145 -11.92 1.51 -6.62
C PHE A 145 -12.04 -0.01 -6.69
N THR A 146 -10.97 -0.76 -6.40
CA THR A 146 -11.04 -2.22 -6.28
C THR A 146 -11.96 -2.67 -5.14
N VAL A 147 -11.93 -1.99 -3.99
CA VAL A 147 -12.85 -2.28 -2.88
C VAL A 147 -14.30 -2.01 -3.30
N LEU A 148 -14.59 -0.85 -3.91
CA LEU A 148 -15.92 -0.53 -4.41
C LEU A 148 -16.40 -1.53 -5.47
N GLY A 149 -15.53 -1.86 -6.44
CA GLY A 149 -15.82 -2.84 -7.48
C GLY A 149 -16.09 -4.23 -6.91
N SER A 150 -15.32 -4.66 -5.90
CA SER A 150 -15.56 -5.92 -5.18
C SER A 150 -16.94 -5.95 -4.54
N VAL A 151 -17.33 -4.89 -3.85
CA VAL A 151 -18.67 -4.78 -3.24
C VAL A 151 -19.78 -4.86 -4.29
N LEU A 152 -19.64 -4.13 -5.40
CA LEU A 152 -20.63 -4.10 -6.48
C LEU A 152 -20.74 -5.46 -7.19
N LEU A 153 -19.60 -6.12 -7.45
CA LEU A 153 -19.55 -7.41 -8.17
C LEU A 153 -20.02 -8.59 -7.31
N PHE A 154 -19.66 -8.63 -6.02
CA PHE A 154 -20.08 -9.69 -5.11
C PHE A 154 -21.45 -9.47 -4.47
N GLY A 155 -22.14 -8.37 -4.82
CA GLY A 155 -23.51 -8.10 -4.38
C GLY A 155 -23.65 -7.92 -2.87
N ASN A 156 -22.58 -7.54 -2.17
CA ASN A 156 -22.62 -7.33 -0.73
C ASN A 156 -23.47 -6.09 -0.43
N ILE A 157 -24.56 -6.26 0.33
CA ILE A 157 -25.45 -5.17 0.71
C ILE A 157 -24.71 -4.25 1.69
N LEU A 158 -24.23 -3.11 1.21
CA LEU A 158 -23.64 -2.09 2.08
C LEU A 158 -24.72 -1.45 2.94
N LEU A 159 -24.44 -1.33 4.24
CA LEU A 159 -25.27 -0.53 5.12
C LEU A 159 -25.28 0.93 4.63
N PRO A 160 -26.38 1.69 4.83
CA PRO A 160 -26.43 3.12 4.50
C PRO A 160 -25.27 3.93 5.10
N ARG A 161 -24.79 3.51 6.29
CA ARG A 161 -23.58 4.07 6.91
C ARG A 161 -22.33 3.85 6.06
N GLN A 162 -22.12 2.65 5.52
CA GLN A 162 -20.95 2.37 4.68
C GLN A 162 -20.96 3.19 3.40
N TRP A 163 -22.13 3.39 2.79
CA TRP A 163 -22.29 4.31 1.66
C TRP A 163 -21.92 5.75 1.99
N LEU A 164 -22.34 6.24 3.16
CA LEU A 164 -21.96 7.57 3.65
C LEU A 164 -20.45 7.65 3.89
N GLY A 165 -19.83 6.62 4.46
CA GLY A 165 -18.37 6.52 4.61
C GLY A 165 -17.63 6.55 3.27
N THR A 166 -18.12 5.80 2.28
CA THR A 166 -17.58 5.81 0.91
C THR A 166 -17.64 7.20 0.28
N LEU A 167 -18.77 7.91 0.40
CA LEU A 167 -18.92 9.28 -0.10
C LEU A 167 -17.94 10.26 0.57
N ILE A 168 -17.76 10.14 1.89
CA ILE A 168 -16.81 10.96 2.65
C ILE A 168 -15.37 10.68 2.15
N VAL A 169 -14.96 9.41 2.02
CA VAL A 169 -13.62 9.06 1.52
C VAL A 169 -13.38 9.60 0.10
N PHE A 170 -14.35 9.44 -0.82
CA PHE A 170 -14.26 9.98 -2.18
C PHE A 170 -14.10 11.50 -2.17
N THR A 171 -14.89 12.19 -1.35
CA THR A 171 -14.82 13.65 -1.24
C THR A 171 -13.47 14.09 -0.69
N GLY A 172 -12.95 13.42 0.34
CA GLY A 172 -11.64 13.71 0.94
C GLY A 172 -10.48 13.49 -0.03
N LEU A 173 -10.49 12.38 -0.78
CA LEU A 173 -9.49 12.08 -1.80
C LEU A 173 -9.53 13.10 -2.96
N PHE A 174 -10.73 13.46 -3.43
CA PHE A 174 -10.88 14.42 -4.52
C PHE A 174 -10.43 15.82 -4.10
N LEU A 175 -10.73 16.22 -2.86
CA LEU A 175 -10.27 17.49 -2.30
C LEU A 175 -8.76 17.51 -2.08
N ASP A 176 -8.14 16.43 -1.60
CA ASP A 176 -6.68 16.34 -1.48
C ASP A 176 -6.00 16.32 -2.85
N ALA A 177 -6.59 15.66 -3.85
CA ALA A 177 -6.07 15.68 -5.22
C ALA A 177 -6.18 17.07 -5.88
N ALA A 178 -7.31 17.76 -5.72
CA ALA A 178 -7.57 19.06 -6.33
C ALA A 178 -6.85 20.22 -5.61
N TYR A 179 -6.83 20.20 -4.28
CA TYR A 179 -6.36 21.32 -3.45
C TYR A 179 -5.13 21.00 -2.60
N GLY A 180 -4.68 19.75 -2.55
CA GLY A 180 -3.43 19.36 -1.88
C GLY A 180 -2.17 19.85 -2.61
N LYS A 181 -2.34 20.35 -3.85
CA LYS A 181 -1.29 20.96 -4.66
C LYS A 181 -1.03 22.42 -4.26
N ASN A 182 -0.71 22.66 -2.99
CA ASN A 182 0.04 23.86 -2.62
C ASN A 182 1.50 23.48 -2.43
N GLN A 183 2.25 23.70 -3.51
CA GLN A 183 3.70 23.69 -3.51
C GLN A 183 4.20 24.67 -2.44
N ASN A 184 4.87 24.18 -1.41
CA ASN A 184 5.98 24.94 -0.85
C ASN A 184 7.23 24.21 -1.34
N PRO A 185 7.82 24.63 -2.48
CA PRO A 185 9.19 24.26 -2.75
C PRO A 185 9.99 24.90 -1.61
N ARG A 186 10.56 24.09 -0.70
CA ARG A 186 11.53 24.61 0.25
C ARG A 186 12.64 25.24 -0.60
N LYS A 187 12.68 26.57 -0.57
CA LYS A 187 13.87 27.35 -0.83
C LYS A 187 14.96 26.80 0.09
N GLU A 188 15.83 25.93 -0.42
CA GLU A 188 17.18 25.85 0.10
C GLU A 188 17.92 27.08 -0.44
N THR A 189 17.74 28.19 0.26
CA THR A 189 18.69 29.28 0.26
C THR A 189 19.42 29.15 1.60
N ILE A 190 20.56 28.48 1.60
CA ILE A 190 21.57 28.68 2.62
C ILE A 190 22.86 28.99 1.87
N LYS A 191 23.38 30.18 2.19
CA LYS A 191 24.60 30.80 1.69
C LYS A 191 25.83 29.98 2.01
#